data_AF-A0A820MEV0-F1
#
_entry.id   AF-A0A820MEV0-F1
#
_cell.length_a   1.000
_cell.length_b   1.000
_cell.length_c   1.000
_cell.angle_alpha   90.00
_cell.angle_beta   90.00
_cell.angle_gamma   90.00
#
_symmetry.space_group_name_H-M   'P 1'
#
loop_
_entity.id
_entity.type
_entity.pdbx_description
1 polymer ?
#
loop_
_entity_poly.entity_id
_entity_poly.type
_entity_poly.pdbx_seq_one_letter_code
_entity_poly.pdbx_strand_id
1 'polypeptide(L)'
;MLNLNIFPARTFGSKIDRITVKYLGQWSTRLYFILLTIIFVILTLYTAIQPQTLTKSFATPSLTFYKNLMNDHNDKLECPCSLISSPYDRYVEIQPIFHQ
;
A
#
# COMPACT_ATOMS: atom_id res chain seq x y z
N MET A 1 -22.31 35.61 6.69
CA MET A 1 -21.47 34.63 7.43
C MET A 1 -22.35 33.46 7.84
N LEU A 2 -22.10 32.25 7.33
CA LEU A 2 -22.82 31.06 7.81
C LEU A 2 -22.46 30.82 9.28
N ASN A 3 -23.47 30.79 10.16
CA ASN A 3 -23.30 30.42 11.57
C ASN A 3 -23.37 28.89 11.67
N LEU A 4 -22.29 28.21 11.31
CA LEU A 4 -22.21 26.76 11.41
C LEU A 4 -21.97 26.36 12.86
N ASN A 5 -22.95 25.68 13.44
CA ASN A 5 -22.82 25.02 14.73
C ASN A 5 -23.38 23.60 14.62
N ILE A 6 -22.46 22.63 14.54
CA ILE A 6 -22.79 21.20 14.44
C ILE A 6 -23.19 20.62 15.82
N PHE A 7 -22.78 21.28 16.90
CA PHE A 7 -23.02 20.83 18.28
C PHE A 7 -24.15 21.67 18.91
N PRO A 8 -25.41 21.20 18.88
CA PRO A 8 -26.55 21.98 19.37
C PRO A 8 -26.56 22.05 20.89
N ALA A 9 -27.20 23.07 21.46
CA ALA A 9 -27.16 23.32 22.89
C ALA A 9 -27.60 22.13 23.78
N ARG A 10 -28.50 21.29 23.27
CA ARG A 10 -28.98 20.06 23.94
C ARG A 10 -27.89 19.01 24.20
N THR A 11 -26.75 19.06 23.51
CA THR A 11 -25.62 18.14 23.77
C THR A 11 -24.80 18.57 24.98
N PHE A 12 -25.04 19.76 25.51
CA PHE A 12 -24.36 20.32 26.67
C PHE A 12 -25.30 20.26 27.88
N GLY A 13 -24.75 20.04 29.08
CA GLY A 13 -25.53 19.84 30.31
C GLY A 13 -26.47 21.01 30.61
N SER A 14 -27.62 20.71 31.24
CA SER A 14 -28.70 21.70 31.45
C SER A 14 -28.36 22.89 32.36
N LYS A 15 -27.21 22.84 33.05
CA LYS A 15 -26.77 23.87 34.01
C LYS A 15 -25.90 24.97 33.38
N ILE A 16 -25.67 24.95 32.08
CA ILE A 16 -24.73 25.86 31.40
C ILE A 16 -25.49 27.02 30.75
N ASP A 17 -24.98 28.24 30.88
CA ASP A 17 -25.56 29.43 30.28
C ASP A 17 -25.69 29.33 28.74
N ARG A 18 -26.79 29.87 28.20
CA ARG A 18 -27.16 29.75 26.78
C ARG A 18 -26.16 30.43 25.86
N ILE A 19 -25.52 31.52 26.29
CA ILE A 19 -24.50 32.23 25.51
C ILE A 19 -23.23 31.38 25.49
N THR A 20 -22.79 30.90 26.65
CA THR A 20 -21.62 30.02 26.78
C THR A 20 -21.75 28.77 25.89
N VAL A 21 -22.91 28.11 25.91
CA VAL A 21 -23.16 26.92 25.09
C VAL A 21 -23.07 27.21 23.59
N LYS A 22 -23.56 28.38 23.15
CA LYS A 22 -23.48 28.80 21.74
C LYS A 22 -22.02 28.97 21.30
N TYR A 23 -21.19 29.62 22.10
CA TYR A 23 -19.77 29.78 21.79
C TYR A 23 -19.05 28.42 21.81
N LEU A 24 -19.33 27.57 22.79
CA LEU A 24 -18.70 26.24 22.89
C LEU A 24 -19.01 25.39 21.65
N GLY A 25 -20.25 25.40 21.18
CA GLY A 25 -20.65 24.69 19.96
C GLY A 25 -19.94 25.22 18.72
N GLN A 26 -19.79 26.54 18.59
CA GLN A 26 -19.04 27.16 17.47
C GLN A 26 -17.55 26.79 17.51
N TRP A 27 -16.90 26.85 18.67
CA TRP A 27 -15.49 26.47 18.82
C TRP A 27 -15.27 24.99 18.56
N SER A 28 -16.14 24.12 19.09
CA SER A 28 -16.09 22.69 18.84
C SER A 28 -16.29 22.36 17.36
N THR A 29 -17.19 23.08 16.67
CA THR A 29 -17.38 22.94 15.22
C THR A 29 -16.13 23.33 14.44
N ARG A 30 -15.49 24.46 14.79
CA ARG A 30 -14.23 24.88 14.17
C ARG A 30 -13.11 23.86 14.39
N LEU A 31 -12.97 23.36 15.63
CA LEU A 31 -11.98 22.35 15.99
C LEU A 31 -12.23 21.04 15.23
N TYR A 32 -13.49 20.62 15.11
CA TYR A 32 -13.87 19.43 14.34
C TYR A 32 -13.42 19.54 12.89
N PHE A 33 -13.71 20.66 12.21
CA PHE A 33 -13.26 20.84 10.82
C PHE A 33 -11.75 20.88 10.68
N ILE A 34 -11.04 21.55 11.60
CA ILE A 34 -9.57 21.57 11.60
C ILE A 34 -9.03 20.14 11.73
N LEU A 35 -9.48 19.38 12.72
CA LEU A 35 -9.07 17.99 12.90
C LEU A 35 -9.42 17.11 11.70
N LEU A 36 -10.62 17.28 11.14
CA LEU A 36 -11.06 16.54 9.96
C LEU A 36 -10.15 16.81 8.76
N THR A 37 -9.81 18.09 8.51
CA THR A 37 -8.88 18.45 7.44
C THR A 37 -7.48 17.88 7.69
N ILE A 38 -6.99 17.89 8.92
CA ILE A 38 -5.70 17.30 9.28
C ILE A 38 -5.70 15.80 9.00
N ILE A 39 -6.75 15.07 9.39
CA ILE A 39 -6.87 13.62 9.13
C ILE A 39 -6.86 13.34 7.63
N PHE A 40 -7.62 14.11 6.83
CA PHE A 40 -7.61 13.93 5.37
C PHE A 40 -6.25 14.23 4.75
N VAL A 41 -5.54 15.25 5.23
CA VAL A 41 -4.18 15.56 4.77
C VAL A 41 -3.23 14.40 5.09
N ILE A 42 -3.26 13.88 6.32
CA ILE A 42 -2.44 12.73 6.72
C ILE A 42 -2.75 11.51 5.85
N LEU A 43 -4.03 11.21 5.62
CA LEU A 43 -4.44 10.08 4.79
C LEU A 43 -3.99 10.23 3.33
N THR A 44 -4.09 11.44 2.78
CA THR A 44 -3.65 11.74 1.42
C THR A 44 -2.13 11.61 1.30
N LEU A 45 -1.38 12.14 2.28
CA LEU A 45 0.08 11.98 2.31
C LEU A 45 0.49 10.52 2.45
N TYR A 46 -0.16 9.77 3.34
CA TYR A 46 0.11 8.34 3.51
C TYR A 46 -0.08 7.58 2.20
N THR A 47 -1.22 7.77 1.53
CA THR A 47 -1.52 7.11 0.26
C THR A 47 -0.60 7.56 -0.88
N ALA A 48 -0.19 8.82 -0.93
CA ALA A 48 0.71 9.35 -1.95
C ALA A 48 2.17 8.92 -1.74
N ILE A 49 2.63 8.87 -0.48
CA ILE A 49 4.00 8.52 -0.12
C ILE A 49 4.21 7.02 -0.10
N GLN A 50 3.16 6.22 0.16
CA GLN A 50 3.27 4.77 0.21
C GLN A 50 3.85 4.26 -1.12
N PRO A 51 5.10 3.76 -1.12
CA PRO A 51 5.72 3.31 -2.35
C PRO A 51 4.92 2.12 -2.84
N GLN A 52 4.35 2.24 -4.03
CA GLN A 52 3.68 1.10 -4.64
C GLN A 52 4.73 0.02 -4.92
N THR A 53 4.60 -1.13 -4.27
CA THR A 53 5.39 -2.32 -4.57
C THR A 53 5.00 -2.80 -5.96
N LEU A 54 5.73 -2.34 -6.97
CA LEU A 54 5.53 -2.76 -8.35
C LEU A 54 6.34 -4.03 -8.60
N THR A 55 5.65 -5.15 -8.82
CA THR A 55 6.28 -6.38 -9.26
C THR A 55 6.77 -6.21 -10.70
N LYS A 56 8.08 -6.28 -10.91
CA LYS A 56 8.69 -6.24 -12.25
C LYS A 56 8.87 -7.68 -12.74
N SER A 57 8.24 -8.00 -13.87
CA SER A 57 8.42 -9.30 -14.54
C SER A 57 9.47 -9.18 -15.63
N PHE A 58 10.44 -10.09 -15.64
CA PHE A 58 11.47 -10.18 -16.66
C PHE A 58 11.31 -11.52 -17.39
N ALA A 59 10.94 -11.48 -18.66
CA ALA A 59 10.88 -12.67 -19.49
C ALA A 59 12.30 -13.11 -19.85
N THR A 60 12.64 -14.37 -19.53
CA THR A 60 13.92 -15.02 -19.89
C THR A 60 15.17 -14.22 -19.49
N PRO A 61 15.41 -13.98 -18.18
CA PRO A 61 16.62 -13.30 -17.73
C PRO A 61 17.88 -14.12 -18.05
N SER A 62 18.99 -13.46 -18.33
CA SER A 62 20.28 -14.15 -18.40
C SER A 62 20.69 -14.65 -17.01
N LEU A 63 21.48 -15.73 -16.96
CA LEU A 63 21.94 -16.31 -15.68
C LEU A 63 22.72 -15.28 -14.84
N THR A 64 23.51 -14.43 -15.50
CA THR A 64 24.27 -13.36 -14.82
C THR A 64 23.33 -12.31 -14.21
N PHE A 65 22.29 -11.92 -14.95
CA PHE A 65 21.29 -10.97 -14.45
C PHE A 65 20.53 -11.53 -13.25
N TYR A 66 20.13 -12.80 -13.31
CA TYR A 66 19.52 -13.51 -12.18
C TYR A 66 20.44 -13.55 -10.96
N LYS A 67 21.73 -13.90 -11.15
CA LYS A 67 22.70 -13.94 -10.04
C LYS A 67 22.89 -12.57 -9.38
N ASN A 68 22.92 -11.50 -10.18
CA ASN A 68 23.03 -10.14 -9.66
C ASN A 68 21.77 -9.76 -8.84
N LEU A 69 20.57 -10.02 -9.38
CA LEU A 69 19.31 -9.80 -8.65
C LEU A 69 19.19 -10.61 -7.37
N MET A 70 19.65 -11.87 -7.40
CA MET A 70 19.68 -12.73 -6.22
C MET A 70 20.58 -12.16 -5.13
N ASN A 71 21.74 -11.60 -5.50
CA ASN A 71 22.65 -11.00 -4.53
C ASN A 71 22.08 -9.73 -3.89
N ASP A 72 21.36 -8.92 -4.66
CA ASP A 72 20.82 -7.63 -4.19
C ASP A 72 19.44 -7.75 -3.50
N HIS A 73 18.63 -8.75 -3.89
CA HIS A 73 17.21 -8.82 -3.54
C HIS A 73 16.71 -10.25 -3.21
N ASN A 74 17.58 -11.12 -2.67
CA ASN A 74 17.28 -12.53 -2.35
C ASN A 74 15.88 -12.74 -1.74
N ASP A 75 15.55 -11.97 -0.70
CA ASP A 75 14.34 -12.16 0.11
C ASP A 75 13.04 -11.74 -0.60
N LYS A 76 13.14 -11.08 -1.75
CA LYS A 76 12.01 -10.52 -2.51
C LYS A 76 11.89 -11.09 -3.92
N LEU A 77 12.80 -11.99 -4.30
CA LEU A 77 12.84 -12.55 -5.65
C LEU A 77 11.96 -13.80 -5.73
N GLU A 78 10.91 -13.74 -6.54
CA GLU A 78 10.11 -14.92 -6.87
C GLU A 78 10.50 -15.46 -8.25
N CYS A 79 10.79 -16.76 -8.32
CA CYS A 79 11.12 -17.46 -9.56
C CYS A 79 10.08 -18.55 -9.84
N PRO A 80 8.96 -18.23 -10.49
CA PRO A 80 8.00 -19.23 -10.91
C PRO A 80 8.64 -20.10 -12.01
N CYS A 81 8.70 -21.42 -11.78
CA CYS A 81 9.13 -22.37 -12.80
C CYS A 81 8.11 -22.36 -13.95
N SER A 82 8.55 -22.07 -15.17
CA SER A 82 7.70 -22.15 -16.37
C SER A 82 7.39 -23.59 -16.79
N LEU A 83 8.23 -24.54 -16.37
CA LEU A 83 8.09 -25.97 -16.63
C LEU A 83 8.43 -26.73 -15.34
N ILE A 84 7.62 -27.74 -15.01
CA ILE A 84 7.84 -28.61 -13.84
C ILE A 84 9.02 -29.57 -14.07
N SER A 85 9.32 -29.87 -15.34
CA SER A 85 10.43 -30.73 -15.75
C SER A 85 11.07 -30.24 -17.04
N SER A 86 12.40 -30.34 -17.11
CA SER A 86 13.15 -30.11 -18.34
C SER A 86 12.96 -31.30 -19.30
N PRO A 87 12.64 -31.06 -20.58
CA PRO A 87 12.53 -32.14 -21.55
C PRO A 87 13.94 -32.70 -21.86
N TYR A 88 14.07 -34.03 -21.80
CA TYR A 88 15.37 -34.74 -21.86
C TYR A 88 16.11 -34.52 -23.18
N ASP A 89 15.38 -34.47 -24.29
CA ASP A 89 15.88 -34.26 -25.65
C ASP A 89 16.66 -32.95 -25.85
N ARG A 90 16.43 -31.94 -24.98
CA ARG A 90 17.17 -30.67 -25.04
C ARG A 90 18.56 -30.71 -24.42
N TYR A 91 18.83 -31.68 -23.55
CA TYR A 91 20.06 -31.71 -22.75
C TYR A 91 20.82 -33.03 -22.88
N VAL A 92 20.15 -34.09 -23.32
CA VAL A 92 20.71 -35.43 -23.43
C VAL A 92 20.57 -35.90 -24.87
N GLU A 93 21.71 -35.98 -25.56
CA GLU A 93 21.82 -36.64 -26.86
C GLU A 93 22.30 -38.08 -26.64
N ILE A 94 21.45 -39.05 -26.97
CA ILE A 94 21.80 -40.48 -26.91
C ILE A 94 22.11 -40.93 -28.33
N GLN A 95 23.39 -41.23 -28.59
CA GLN A 95 23.82 -41.89 -29.82
C GLN A 95 24.08 -43.37 -29.53
N PRO A 96 23.11 -44.27 -29.75
CA PRO A 96 23.30 -45.68 -29.48
C PRO A 96 24.29 -46.28 -30.48
N ILE A 97 25.33 -46.92 -29.96
CA ILE A 97 26.24 -47.75 -30.76
C ILE A 97 25.84 -49.20 -30.51
N PHE A 98 25.29 -49.85 -31.53
CA PHE A 98 24.93 -51.26 -31.46
C PHE A 98 26.15 -52.12 -31.76
N HIS A 99 26.53 -53.00 -30.84
CA HIS A 99 27.53 -54.05 -31.09
C HIS A 99 26.83 -55.26 -31.74
N GLN A 100 27.44 -55.79 -32.80
CA GLN A 100 27.10 -57.10 -33.36
C GLN A 100 27.77 -58.23 -32.59
#